data_AF-A0A382SZW1-F1
#
_entry.id   AF-A0A382SZW1-F1
#
_cell.length_a   1.000
_cell.length_b   1.000
_cell.length_c   1.000
_cell.angle_alpha   90.00
_cell.angle_beta   90.00
_cell.angle_gamma   90.00
#
_symmetry.space_group_name_H-M   'P 1'
#
loop_
_entity.id
_entity.type
_entity.pdbx_description
1 polymer ?
#
loop_
_entity_poly.entity_id
_entity_poly.type
_entity_poly.pdbx_seq_one_letter_code
_entity_poly.pdbx_strand_id
1 'polypeptide(L)'
;MGLFNKLKDNFKSSDFSVAGNSKVKTLKKNFEKSFNGAVLRVYYGTTFSNEDYSIAKIRNKENPGSGQEFKAKASWTVKRLEEAFMESFGIKVQVALPGDTNLADNDATLGEVSRSK
;
A
#
# COMPACT_ATOMS: atom_id res chain seq x y z
N MET A 1 31.08 0.31 -16.44
CA MET A 1 29.68 -0.04 -16.14
C MET A 1 29.67 -1.18 -15.13
N GLY A 2 28.86 -1.18 -14.08
CA GLY A 2 28.61 -2.46 -13.39
C GLY A 2 28.05 -2.51 -11.97
N LEU A 3 28.36 -1.57 -11.06
CA LEU A 3 28.04 -1.78 -9.63
C LEU A 3 27.21 -0.68 -8.96
N PHE A 4 27.25 0.56 -9.47
CA PHE A 4 26.55 1.68 -8.83
C PHE A 4 25.06 1.80 -9.18
N ASN A 5 24.57 1.09 -10.21
CA ASN A 5 23.15 1.16 -10.58
C ASN A 5 22.26 0.27 -9.71
N LYS A 6 22.78 -0.80 -9.07
CA LYS A 6 22.00 -1.65 -8.16
C LYS A 6 21.75 -1.03 -6.78
N LEU A 7 22.64 -0.12 -6.33
CA LEU A 7 22.45 0.62 -5.07
C LEU A 7 21.50 1.81 -5.26
N LYS A 8 21.51 2.46 -6.43
CA LYS A 8 20.63 3.60 -6.73
C LYS A 8 19.16 3.18 -6.91
N ASP A 9 18.90 1.98 -7.43
CA ASP A 9 17.56 1.40 -7.50
C ASP A 9 17.00 0.94 -6.13
N ASN A 10 17.86 0.73 -5.13
CA ASN A 10 17.44 0.41 -3.75
C ASN A 10 17.17 1.65 -2.89
N PHE A 11 17.59 2.85 -3.32
CA PHE A 11 17.34 4.10 -2.60
C PHE A 11 16.06 4.82 -3.05
N LYS A 12 15.39 4.36 -4.11
CA LYS A 12 14.17 4.96 -4.66
C LYS A 12 12.87 4.21 -4.34
N SER A 13 12.92 3.12 -3.58
CA SER A 13 11.71 2.59 -2.95
C SER A 13 11.65 3.18 -1.53
N SER A 14 11.12 4.41 -1.45
CA SER A 14 10.86 5.04 -0.16
C SER A 14 9.90 4.15 0.61
N ASP A 15 10.33 3.69 1.78
CA ASP A 15 9.44 3.00 2.71
C ASP A 15 8.08 3.72 2.81
N PHE A 16 6.99 2.96 2.77
CA PHE A 16 5.63 3.49 2.83
C PHE A 16 5.11 3.42 4.27
N SER A 17 5.06 4.56 4.96
CA SER A 17 4.51 4.65 6.31
C SER A 17 3.00 4.90 6.28
N VAL A 18 2.26 4.15 7.09
CA VAL A 18 0.81 4.24 7.21
C VAL A 18 0.44 4.70 8.62
N ALA A 19 -0.23 5.84 8.70
CA ALA A 19 -0.75 6.40 9.94
C ALA A 19 -2.30 6.38 9.94
N GLY A 20 -2.92 5.99 11.06
CA GLY A 20 -4.37 5.79 11.15
C GLY A 20 -5.21 7.08 11.00
N ASN A 21 -4.59 8.24 11.18
CA ASN A 21 -5.21 9.55 10.97
C ASN A 21 -5.07 10.06 9.51
N SER A 22 -4.36 9.34 8.64
CA SER A 22 -4.17 9.73 7.25
C SER A 22 -5.45 9.62 6.43
N LYS A 23 -5.58 10.48 5.42
CA LYS A 23 -6.65 10.39 4.41
C LYS A 23 -6.33 9.30 3.39
N VAL A 24 -7.38 8.69 2.83
CA VAL A 24 -7.27 7.69 1.76
C VAL A 24 -6.49 8.25 0.56
N LYS A 25 -6.79 9.48 0.12
CA LYS A 25 -6.04 10.13 -0.98
C LYS A 25 -4.55 10.24 -0.72
N THR A 26 -4.17 10.55 0.52
CA THR A 26 -2.77 10.71 0.91
C THR A 26 -2.07 9.35 0.88
N LEU A 27 -2.73 8.31 1.36
CA LEU A 27 -2.19 6.95 1.34
C LEU A 27 -2.00 6.43 -0.09
N LYS A 28 -3.01 6.59 -0.95
CA LYS A 28 -2.90 6.22 -2.38
C LYS A 28 -1.72 6.92 -3.02
N LYS A 29 -1.64 8.25 -2.88
CA LYS A 29 -0.57 9.06 -3.48
C LYS A 29 0.81 8.75 -2.93
N ASN A 30 0.93 8.50 -1.62
CA ASN A 30 2.20 8.13 -1.01
C ASN A 30 2.63 6.73 -1.46
N PHE A 31 1.70 5.79 -1.56
CA PHE A 31 1.97 4.43 -2.05
C PHE A 31 2.45 4.45 -3.50
N GLU A 32 1.72 5.16 -4.38
CA GLU A 32 2.10 5.34 -5.78
C GLU A 32 3.50 5.94 -5.93
N LYS A 33 3.84 6.93 -5.10
CA LYS A 33 5.18 7.52 -5.09
C LYS A 33 6.26 6.55 -4.60
N SER A 34 5.97 5.80 -3.53
CA SER A 34 6.89 4.81 -2.93
C SER A 34 7.17 3.61 -3.83
N PHE A 35 6.17 3.19 -4.61
CA PHE A 35 6.21 1.99 -5.45
C PHE A 35 6.05 2.31 -6.93
N ASN A 36 6.64 3.44 -7.36
CA ASN A 36 6.88 3.80 -8.77
C ASN A 36 5.64 3.70 -9.70
N GLY A 37 4.45 3.99 -9.15
CA GLY A 37 3.18 4.00 -9.87
C GLY A 37 2.20 2.87 -9.53
N ALA A 38 2.57 1.91 -8.67
CA ALA A 38 1.64 0.89 -8.19
C ALA A 38 0.45 1.53 -7.46
N VAL A 39 -0.75 0.98 -7.64
CA VAL A 39 -1.99 1.59 -7.16
C VAL A 39 -2.49 0.87 -5.91
N LEU A 40 -2.80 1.63 -4.85
CA LEU A 40 -3.44 1.11 -3.65
C LEU A 40 -4.97 1.31 -3.74
N ARG A 41 -5.72 0.21 -3.78
CA ARG A 41 -7.17 0.19 -3.74
C ARG A 41 -7.62 0.05 -2.29
N VAL A 42 -8.35 1.04 -1.77
CA VAL A 42 -8.82 1.06 -0.38
C VAL A 42 -10.34 0.88 -0.37
N TYR A 43 -10.84 -0.07 0.43
CA TYR A 43 -12.26 -0.40 0.49
C TYR A 43 -12.92 0.13 1.77
N TYR A 44 -14.19 0.51 1.64
CA TYR A 44 -15.11 0.76 2.73
C TYR A 44 -16.28 -0.21 2.60
N GLY A 45 -16.29 -1.24 3.46
CA GLY A 45 -17.19 -2.39 3.29
C GLY A 45 -16.93 -3.10 1.96
N THR A 46 -17.94 -3.14 1.09
CA THR A 46 -17.88 -3.78 -0.24
C THR A 46 -17.54 -2.82 -1.38
N THR A 47 -17.43 -1.51 -1.10
CA THR A 47 -17.24 -0.46 -2.10
C THR A 47 -15.88 0.21 -1.96
N PHE A 48 -15.41 0.90 -3.00
CA PHE A 48 -14.21 1.73 -2.88
C PHE A 48 -14.45 2.87 -1.91
N SER A 49 -13.44 3.14 -1.09
CA SER A 49 -13.53 4.22 -0.12
C SER A 49 -13.41 5.59 -0.79
N ASN A 50 -14.12 6.57 -0.23
CA ASN A 50 -13.99 7.96 -0.66
C ASN A 50 -12.60 8.50 -0.29
N GLU A 51 -11.94 9.12 -1.25
CA GLU A 51 -10.55 9.60 -1.12
C GLU A 51 -10.38 10.69 -0.05
N ASP A 52 -11.45 11.43 0.26
CA ASP A 52 -11.45 12.46 1.31
C ASP A 52 -11.68 11.91 2.72
N TYR A 53 -12.04 10.63 2.86
CA TYR A 53 -12.21 10.00 4.16
C TYR A 53 -10.86 9.62 4.78
N SER A 54 -10.82 9.60 6.11
CA SER A 54 -9.68 9.10 6.88
C SER A 54 -9.79 7.60 7.10
N ILE A 55 -8.65 6.93 7.28
CA ILE A 55 -8.57 5.51 7.67
C ILE A 55 -9.41 5.23 8.92
N ALA A 56 -9.29 6.06 9.96
CA ALA A 56 -10.10 5.97 11.17
C ALA A 56 -11.63 6.07 10.92
N LYS A 57 -12.07 6.70 9.83
CA LYS A 57 -13.50 6.81 9.47
C LYS A 57 -14.01 5.58 8.72
N ILE A 58 -13.15 4.95 7.94
CA ILE A 58 -13.52 3.83 7.05
C ILE A 58 -13.18 2.46 7.63
N ARG A 59 -12.47 2.41 8.76
CA ARG A 59 -12.20 1.16 9.46
C ARG A 59 -13.46 0.42 9.85
N ASN A 60 -13.39 -0.90 9.85
CA ASN A 60 -14.45 -1.73 10.36
C ASN A 60 -14.71 -1.39 11.85
N LYS A 61 -15.96 -1.15 12.22
CA LYS A 61 -16.34 -0.80 13.60
C LYS A 61 -16.29 -1.99 14.55
N GLU A 62 -16.54 -3.19 14.04
CA GLU A 62 -16.52 -4.43 14.80
C GLU A 62 -15.08 -4.91 15.00
N ASN A 63 -14.23 -4.69 14.01
CA ASN A 63 -12.81 -5.01 14.05
C ASN A 63 -11.97 -3.81 13.60
N PRO A 64 -11.79 -2.79 14.46
CA PRO A 64 -11.08 -1.55 14.10
C PRO A 64 -9.57 -1.71 13.92
N GLY A 65 -9.04 -2.92 14.12
CA GLY A 65 -7.61 -3.21 14.16
C GLY A 65 -6.95 -2.71 15.44
N SER A 66 -5.64 -2.92 15.55
CA SER A 66 -4.83 -2.50 16.70
C SER A 66 -4.59 -0.99 16.76
N GLY A 67 -4.79 -0.27 15.65
CA GLY A 67 -4.43 1.13 15.47
C GLY A 67 -2.92 1.36 15.28
N GLN A 68 -2.11 0.30 15.18
CA GLN A 68 -0.66 0.43 15.10
C GLN A 68 -0.22 0.97 13.74
N GLU A 69 0.66 1.96 13.78
CA GLU A 69 1.31 2.46 12.58
C GLU A 69 2.37 1.47 12.11
N PHE A 70 2.45 1.26 10.81
CA PHE A 70 3.47 0.37 10.24
C PHE A 70 4.12 1.00 9.02
N LYS A 71 5.30 0.48 8.70
CA LYS A 71 6.12 0.90 7.57
C LYS A 71 6.30 -0.28 6.61
N ALA A 72 5.63 -0.21 5.47
CA ALA A 72 5.75 -1.20 4.42
C ALA A 72 7.05 -0.98 3.62
N LYS A 73 7.74 -2.09 3.35
CA LYS A 73 9.01 -2.12 2.60
C LYS A 73 8.82 -2.77 1.25
N ALA A 74 9.69 -2.47 0.30
CA ALA A 74 9.69 -3.11 -1.02
C ALA A 74 9.77 -4.64 -0.97
N SER A 75 10.38 -5.20 0.09
CA SER A 75 10.50 -6.65 0.30
C SER A 75 9.23 -7.30 0.86
N TRP A 76 8.19 -6.54 1.21
CA TRP A 76 6.92 -7.11 1.63
C TRP A 76 6.18 -7.63 0.41
N THR A 77 5.49 -8.76 0.59
CA THR A 77 4.53 -9.26 -0.38
C THR A 77 3.27 -8.42 -0.36
N VAL A 78 2.53 -8.42 -1.47
CA VAL A 78 1.21 -7.77 -1.56
C VAL A 78 0.30 -8.30 -0.46
N LYS A 79 0.23 -9.63 -0.31
CA LYS A 79 -0.56 -10.26 0.75
C LYS A 79 -0.22 -9.72 2.15
N ARG A 80 1.06 -9.64 2.48
CA ARG A 80 1.52 -9.15 3.79
C ARG A 80 1.10 -7.70 4.04
N LEU A 81 1.12 -6.85 3.00
CA LEU A 81 0.64 -5.48 3.11
C LEU A 81 -0.87 -5.45 3.41
N GLU A 82 -1.66 -6.23 2.67
CA GLU A 82 -3.11 -6.30 2.84
C GLU A 82 -3.49 -6.77 4.25
N GLU A 83 -2.81 -7.82 4.74
CA GLU A 83 -2.96 -8.34 6.11
C GLU A 83 -2.60 -7.26 7.15
N ALA A 84 -1.47 -6.56 6.98
CA ALA A 84 -1.07 -5.50 7.90
C ALA A 84 -2.09 -4.35 7.99
N PHE A 85 -2.72 -3.97 6.87
CA PHE A 85 -3.81 -2.97 6.87
C PHE A 85 -5.06 -3.48 7.59
N MET A 86 -5.40 -4.75 7.41
CA MET A 86 -6.55 -5.36 8.06
C MET A 86 -6.32 -5.51 9.58
N GLU A 87 -5.15 -5.98 10.00
CA GLU A 87 -4.79 -6.14 11.41
C GLU A 87 -4.60 -4.80 12.13
N SER A 88 -3.98 -3.83 11.46
CA SER A 88 -3.67 -2.53 12.09
C SER A 88 -4.85 -1.59 12.06
N PHE A 89 -5.61 -1.55 10.97
CA PHE A 89 -6.65 -0.54 10.78
C PHE A 89 -8.03 -1.13 10.50
N GLY A 90 -8.20 -2.45 10.42
CA GLY A 90 -9.50 -3.04 10.15
C GLY A 90 -10.04 -2.71 8.76
N ILE A 91 -9.15 -2.45 7.80
CA ILE A 91 -9.52 -2.01 6.44
C ILE A 91 -9.00 -3.00 5.43
N LYS A 92 -9.87 -3.37 4.50
CA LYS A 92 -9.48 -4.14 3.33
C LYS A 92 -8.82 -3.21 2.32
N VAL A 93 -7.61 -3.54 1.92
CA VAL A 93 -6.92 -2.90 0.80
C VAL A 93 -6.52 -3.95 -0.22
N GLN A 94 -6.28 -3.53 -1.45
CA GLN A 94 -5.69 -4.36 -2.48
C GLN A 94 -4.64 -3.58 -3.25
N VAL A 95 -3.60 -4.27 -3.73
CA VAL A 95 -2.57 -3.65 -4.58
C VAL A 95 -2.87 -3.98 -6.04
N ALA A 96 -2.83 -2.97 -6.89
CA ALA A 96 -2.93 -3.09 -8.34
C ALA A 96 -1.63 -2.66 -9.02
N LEU A 97 -1.39 -3.23 -10.19
CA LEU A 97 -0.26 -2.90 -11.06
C LEU A 97 -0.31 -1.42 -11.47
N PRO A 98 0.86 -0.84 -11.85
CA PRO A 98 0.91 0.52 -12.35
C PRO A 98 -0.11 0.78 -13.47
N GLY A 99 -0.85 1.89 -13.35
CA GLY A 99 -1.94 2.23 -14.28
C GLY A 99 -3.29 1.59 -13.96
N ASP A 100 -3.43 0.96 -12.78
CA ASP A 100 -4.67 0.32 -12.31
C ASP A 100 -5.21 -0.77 -13.27
N THR A 101 -4.32 -1.41 -14.03
CA THR A 101 -4.66 -2.35 -15.11
C THR A 101 -5.19 -3.68 -14.57
N ASN A 102 -4.43 -4.30 -13.66
CA ASN A 102 -4.77 -5.58 -13.03
C ASN A 102 -4.38 -5.58 -11.55
N LEU A 103 -4.95 -6.49 -10.77
CA LEU A 103 -4.50 -6.74 -9.41
C LEU A 103 -3.09 -7.33 -9.43
N ALA A 104 -2.26 -6.89 -8.49
CA ALA A 104 -0.95 -7.46 -8.28
C ALA A 104 -1.08 -8.87 -7.69
N ASP A 105 -0.10 -9.73 -8.00
CA ASP A 105 -0.06 -11.07 -7.44
C ASP A 105 0.22 -10.99 -5.92
N ASN A 106 -0.49 -11.80 -5.15
CA ASN A 106 -0.39 -11.82 -3.69
C ASN A 106 0.99 -12.27 -3.20
N ASP A 107 1.65 -13.15 -3.96
CA ASP A 107 2.98 -13.66 -3.66
C ASP A 107 4.09 -12.74 -4.18
N ALA A 108 3.77 -11.82 -5.09
CA ALA A 108 4.73 -10.82 -5.57
C ALA A 108 5.06 -9.78 -4.49
N THR A 109 6.30 -9.30 -4.50
CA THR A 109 6.71 -8.21 -3.62
C THR A 109 6.30 -6.84 -4.16
N LEU A 110 6.08 -5.87 -3.28
CA LEU A 110 5.76 -4.49 -3.67
C LEU A 110 6.85 -3.89 -4.59
N GLY A 111 8.10 -4.29 -4.37
CA GLY A 111 9.21 -3.97 -5.23
C GLY A 111 9.09 -4.57 -6.64
N GLU A 112 8.64 -5.81 -6.77
CA GLU A 112 8.38 -6.43 -8.08
C GLU A 112 7.20 -5.77 -8.80
N VAL A 113 6.09 -5.54 -8.09
CA VAL A 113 4.92 -4.85 -8.61
C VAL A 113 5.29 -3.48 -9.17
N SER A 114 6.15 -2.73 -8.47
CA SER A 114 6.63 -1.42 -8.92
C SER A 114 7.48 -1.44 -10.21
N ARG A 115 8.03 -2.61 -10.57
CA ARG A 115 8.87 -2.82 -11.76
C ARG A 115 8.11 -3.43 -12.94
N SER A 116 6.95 -4.02 -12.69
CA SER A 116 6.02 -4.50 -13.72
C SER A 116 5.37 -3.30 -14.41
N LYS A 117 6.08 -2.71 -15.38
CA LYS A 117 5.61 -1.66 -16.28
C LYS A 117 5.59 -2.15 -17.71
#